data_AF-A0A4Q2YGF1-F1
#
_entry.id   AF-A0A4Q2YGF1-F1
#
_cell.length_a   1.000
_cell.length_b   1.000
_cell.length_c   1.000
_cell.angle_alpha   90.00
_cell.angle_beta   90.00
_cell.angle_gamma   90.00
#
_symmetry.space_group_name_H-M   'P 1'
#
loop_
_entity.id
_entity.type
_entity.pdbx_description
1 polymer ?
#
loop_
_entity_poly.entity_id
_entity_poly.type
_entity_poly.pdbx_seq_one_letter_code
_entity_poly.pdbx_strand_id
1 'polypeptide(L)'
;MSSTTKPASSKGVRYTDAQKKEVIDFALAYNAEKGRGGQSKAAKKFNISQLTVAAWLKGAGASAPKAAKSKPAAAKSKPVKAAKATKATKAPKAKSAKSAKSASKSRFTDEQKQEVVSFVVAHNAEHGRGGPSKASKKFKLSPLTVASWVKAAGVKLSNKKTGAKAKYVAPGKAVKVSSKGDLSAKLNSLLDLSKQISRAESELAQLRSRFDSLKKAL
;
A
#
# COMPACT_ATOMS: atom_id res chain seq x y z
N MET A 1 -40.24 33.38 20.98
CA MET A 1 -39.13 32.41 20.98
C MET A 1 -38.26 32.69 19.75
N SER A 2 -37.02 33.11 19.96
CA SER A 2 -36.18 33.70 18.90
C SER A 2 -35.62 32.67 17.93
N SER A 3 -35.73 32.96 16.63
CA SER A 3 -35.34 32.08 15.53
C SER A 3 -33.84 32.16 15.21
N THR A 4 -33.01 31.40 15.94
CA THR A 4 -31.59 31.24 15.58
C THR A 4 -31.43 30.30 14.39
N THR A 5 -31.55 30.83 13.17
CA THR A 5 -31.17 30.14 11.94
C THR A 5 -29.65 29.94 11.90
N LYS A 6 -29.22 28.70 12.11
CA LYS A 6 -27.83 28.28 12.02
C LYS A 6 -27.25 28.64 10.63
N PRO A 7 -26.13 29.37 10.54
CA PRO A 7 -25.55 29.71 9.24
C PRO A 7 -25.17 28.44 8.48
N ALA A 8 -25.54 28.37 7.21
CA ALA A 8 -25.23 27.24 6.36
C ALA A 8 -23.70 27.05 6.26
N SER A 9 -23.23 25.81 6.42
CA SER A 9 -21.82 25.49 6.23
C SER A 9 -21.37 25.95 4.84
N SER A 10 -20.19 26.57 4.77
CA SER A 10 -19.62 27.06 3.52
C SER A 10 -19.54 25.92 2.50
N LYS A 11 -20.45 25.97 1.53
CA LYS A 11 -20.57 24.95 0.47
C LYS A 11 -19.23 24.92 -0.25
N GLY A 12 -18.53 23.78 -0.16
CA GLY A 12 -17.14 23.68 -0.58
C GLY A 12 -16.93 24.20 -2.00
N VAL A 13 -16.00 25.14 -2.16
CA VAL A 13 -15.72 25.82 -3.43
C VAL A 13 -15.45 24.78 -4.51
N ARG A 14 -16.35 24.68 -5.48
CA ARG A 14 -16.21 23.82 -6.65
C ARG A 14 -15.39 24.56 -7.69
N TYR A 15 -14.07 24.37 -7.64
CA TYR A 15 -13.15 24.90 -8.64
C TYR A 15 -13.54 24.40 -10.03
N THR A 16 -13.66 25.33 -10.98
CA THR A 16 -13.89 25.01 -12.40
C THR A 16 -12.62 24.37 -12.98
N ASP A 17 -12.74 23.63 -14.09
CA ASP A 17 -11.58 23.00 -14.70
C ASP A 17 -10.57 24.02 -15.28
N ALA A 18 -11.03 25.23 -15.62
CA ALA A 18 -10.17 26.37 -15.94
C ALA A 18 -9.33 26.80 -14.71
N GLN A 19 -9.97 27.04 -13.56
CA GLN A 19 -9.27 27.39 -12.31
C GLN A 19 -8.29 26.30 -11.86
N LYS A 20 -8.60 25.01 -12.07
CA LYS A 20 -7.66 23.91 -11.80
C LYS A 20 -6.42 24.00 -12.69
N LYS A 21 -6.58 24.32 -13.98
CA LYS A 21 -5.46 24.52 -14.90
C LYS A 21 -4.59 25.70 -14.49
N GLU A 22 -5.18 26.87 -14.22
CA GLU A 22 -4.42 28.04 -13.72
C GLU A 22 -3.57 27.72 -12.47
N VAL A 23 -4.12 26.92 -11.54
CA VAL A 23 -3.43 26.45 -10.34
C VAL A 23 -2.28 25.48 -10.66
N ILE A 24 -2.48 24.58 -11.63
CA ILE A 24 -1.44 23.64 -12.13
C ILE A 24 -0.33 24.41 -12.86
N ASP A 25 -0.69 25.30 -13.77
CA ASP A 25 0.22 26.07 -14.62
C ASP A 25 1.07 27.03 -13.78
N PHE A 26 0.46 27.71 -12.80
CA PHE A 26 1.21 28.49 -11.82
C PHE A 26 2.16 27.63 -10.98
N ALA A 27 1.75 26.43 -10.57
CA ALA A 27 2.62 25.53 -9.83
C ALA A 27 3.76 24.97 -10.69
N LEU A 28 3.54 24.74 -11.99
CA LEU A 28 4.56 24.33 -12.96
C LEU A 28 5.55 25.46 -13.26
N ALA A 29 5.06 26.67 -13.57
CA ALA A 29 5.90 27.85 -13.79
C ALA A 29 6.77 28.16 -12.56
N TYR A 30 6.19 28.14 -11.36
CA TYR A 30 6.96 28.32 -10.12
C TYR A 30 7.97 27.18 -9.89
N ASN A 31 7.67 25.95 -10.29
CA ASN A 31 8.64 24.85 -10.21
C ASN A 31 9.76 24.97 -11.25
N ALA A 32 9.49 25.52 -12.44
CA ALA A 32 10.52 25.81 -13.43
C ALA A 32 11.47 26.93 -12.96
N GLU A 33 10.92 27.99 -12.37
CA GLU A 33 11.70 29.16 -11.93
C GLU A 33 12.44 28.94 -10.59
N LYS A 34 11.79 28.28 -9.61
CA LYS A 34 12.30 28.14 -8.22
C LYS A 34 12.51 26.68 -7.79
N GLY A 35 12.40 25.71 -8.70
CA GLY A 35 12.61 24.28 -8.41
C GLY A 35 11.46 23.65 -7.63
N ARG A 36 11.62 23.47 -6.30
CA ARG A 36 10.62 22.81 -5.46
C ARG A 36 9.85 23.83 -4.62
N GLY A 37 8.60 24.10 -5.00
CA GLY A 37 7.72 24.92 -4.14
C GLY A 37 6.35 25.29 -4.69
N GLY A 38 6.06 24.99 -5.96
CA GLY A 38 4.83 25.42 -6.64
C GLY A 38 3.55 25.00 -5.92
N GLN A 39 3.51 23.79 -5.34
CA GLN A 39 2.38 23.32 -4.53
C GLN A 39 2.07 24.24 -3.33
N SER A 40 3.09 24.61 -2.55
CA SER A 40 2.91 25.45 -1.35
C SER A 40 2.64 26.90 -1.69
N LYS A 41 3.12 27.40 -2.84
CA LYS A 41 2.83 28.75 -3.32
C LYS A 41 1.46 28.85 -3.98
N ALA A 42 1.05 27.87 -4.78
CA ALA A 42 -0.29 27.78 -5.36
C ALA A 42 -1.35 27.67 -4.26
N ALA A 43 -1.12 26.83 -3.25
CA ALA A 43 -1.99 26.72 -2.09
C ALA A 43 -2.20 28.07 -1.38
N LYS A 44 -1.13 28.87 -1.21
CA LYS A 44 -1.19 30.21 -0.62
C LYS A 44 -1.87 31.24 -1.54
N LYS A 45 -1.59 31.21 -2.85
CA LYS A 45 -2.12 32.19 -3.83
C LYS A 45 -3.62 32.00 -4.07
N PHE A 46 -4.08 30.75 -4.14
CA PHE A 46 -5.46 30.42 -4.50
C PHE A 46 -6.31 29.94 -3.30
N ASN A 47 -5.79 30.01 -2.07
CA ASN A 47 -6.42 29.52 -0.83
C ASN A 47 -6.92 28.06 -0.90
N ILE A 48 -6.10 27.19 -1.50
CA ILE A 48 -6.40 25.77 -1.73
C ILE A 48 -5.52 24.90 -0.82
N SER A 49 -6.05 23.79 -0.31
CA SER A 49 -5.21 22.80 0.37
C SER A 49 -4.09 22.29 -0.55
N GLN A 50 -2.87 22.22 -0.01
CA GLN A 50 -1.69 21.68 -0.72
C GLN A 50 -1.93 20.24 -1.22
N LEU A 51 -2.75 19.46 -0.51
CA LEU A 51 -3.13 18.11 -0.92
C LEU A 51 -4.00 18.11 -2.18
N THR A 52 -4.91 19.08 -2.31
CA THR A 52 -5.77 19.24 -3.48
C THR A 52 -4.96 19.67 -4.70
N VAL A 53 -4.05 20.64 -4.53
CA VAL A 53 -3.10 21.05 -5.59
C VAL A 53 -2.21 19.86 -6.02
N ALA A 54 -1.73 19.07 -5.06
CA ALA A 54 -0.94 17.86 -5.35
C ALA A 54 -1.76 16.77 -6.08
N ALA A 55 -3.05 16.63 -5.78
CA ALA A 55 -3.95 15.72 -6.48
C ALA A 55 -4.19 16.15 -7.93
N TRP A 56 -4.38 17.45 -8.19
CA TRP A 56 -4.55 17.99 -9.54
C TRP A 56 -3.27 17.90 -10.38
N LEU A 57 -2.12 18.27 -9.81
CA LEU A 57 -0.80 18.06 -10.45
C LEU A 57 -0.57 16.59 -10.81
N LYS A 58 -0.90 15.66 -9.90
CA LYS A 58 -0.81 14.22 -10.17
C LYS A 58 -1.78 13.76 -11.26
N GLY A 59 -3.00 14.30 -11.29
CA GLY A 59 -4.00 14.02 -12.33
C GLY A 59 -3.59 14.54 -13.72
N ALA A 60 -2.90 15.68 -13.77
CA ALA A 60 -2.40 16.29 -15.00
C ALA A 60 -1.06 15.70 -15.51
N GLY A 61 -0.61 14.55 -14.99
CA GLY A 61 0.69 13.94 -15.32
C GLY A 61 1.92 14.69 -14.76
N ALA A 62 1.74 15.94 -14.33
CA ALA A 62 2.73 16.81 -13.70
C ALA A 62 3.10 16.35 -12.27
N SER A 63 3.78 15.20 -12.14
CA SER A 63 4.36 14.82 -10.85
C SER A 63 5.44 15.85 -10.47
N ALA A 64 5.25 16.54 -9.34
CA ALA A 64 6.27 17.44 -8.80
C ALA A 64 7.62 16.69 -8.69
N PRO A 65 8.75 17.32 -9.10
CA PRO A 65 10.01 16.62 -9.28
C PRO A 65 10.40 15.84 -8.02
N LYS A 66 10.37 14.52 -8.15
CA LYS A 66 10.64 13.59 -7.04
C LYS A 66 12.10 13.76 -6.67
N ALA A 67 12.35 14.28 -5.47
CA ALA A 67 13.64 14.81 -5.06
C ALA A 67 14.82 13.87 -5.41
N ALA A 68 15.55 14.21 -6.47
CA ALA A 68 16.96 13.84 -6.56
C ALA A 68 17.64 14.39 -5.31
N LYS A 69 18.46 13.56 -4.66
CA LYS A 69 19.03 13.84 -3.34
C LYS A 69 20.22 14.81 -3.47
N SER A 70 19.95 16.05 -3.90
CA SER A 70 20.91 17.13 -3.92
C SER A 70 21.35 17.41 -2.48
N LYS A 71 22.65 17.21 -2.24
CA LYS A 71 23.30 17.62 -0.99
C LYS A 71 23.09 19.14 -0.82
N PRO A 72 22.75 19.65 0.37
CA PRO A 72 22.72 21.09 0.59
C PRO A 72 24.14 21.64 0.40
N ALA A 73 24.33 22.47 -0.62
CA ALA A 73 25.51 23.30 -0.76
C ALA A 73 25.49 24.39 0.33
N ALA A 74 26.67 24.77 0.81
CA ALA A 74 26.81 25.70 1.93
C ALA A 74 26.44 27.15 1.54
N ALA A 75 25.86 27.90 2.49
CA ALA A 75 26.45 29.12 3.05
C ALA A 75 25.42 29.97 3.82
N LYS A 76 25.66 30.20 5.11
CA LYS A 76 25.81 31.56 5.69
C LYS A 76 26.31 31.46 7.14
N SER A 77 27.06 32.47 7.54
CA SER A 77 27.97 32.48 8.69
C SER A 77 27.40 33.14 9.94
N LYS A 78 27.78 32.66 11.13
CA LYS A 78 28.54 33.40 12.18
C LYS A 78 28.78 32.51 13.43
N PRO A 79 29.72 32.87 14.33
CA PRO A 79 30.45 31.88 15.12
C PRO A 79 29.96 31.71 16.57
N VAL A 80 30.22 30.54 17.15
CA VAL A 80 30.39 30.38 18.61
C VAL A 80 31.57 29.46 18.93
N LYS A 81 32.33 29.87 19.95
CA LYS A 81 33.62 29.34 20.37
C LYS A 81 33.44 28.46 21.61
N ALA A 82 33.68 27.16 21.50
CA ALA A 82 34.02 26.28 22.62
C ALA A 82 34.70 25.00 22.10
N ALA A 83 35.86 24.67 22.66
CA ALA A 83 36.62 23.47 22.30
C ALA A 83 36.22 22.27 23.17
N LYS A 84 36.50 21.04 22.69
CA LYS A 84 37.49 20.11 23.28
C LYS A 84 37.36 18.69 22.71
N ALA A 85 38.44 18.18 22.08
CA ALA A 85 38.85 16.76 21.89
C ALA A 85 37.82 15.75 21.25
N THR A 86 38.12 14.64 20.56
CA THR A 86 39.28 13.99 19.88
C THR A 86 38.64 12.89 18.96
N LYS A 87 39.28 12.16 18.04
CA LYS A 87 40.67 11.95 17.58
C LYS A 87 40.65 11.76 16.04
N ALA A 88 41.75 11.95 15.33
CA ALA A 88 41.84 11.73 13.87
C ALA A 88 42.39 10.34 13.50
N THR A 89 41.96 9.80 12.35
CA THR A 89 42.80 8.98 11.43
C THR A 89 42.24 9.02 10.00
N LYS A 90 43.12 8.86 9.00
CA LYS A 90 42.89 9.19 7.58
C LYS A 90 42.26 8.06 6.75
N ALA A 91 41.60 8.44 5.65
CA ALA A 91 41.28 7.56 4.51
C ALA A 91 42.51 7.34 3.58
N PRO A 92 42.43 6.48 2.55
CA PRO A 92 42.08 7.04 1.23
C PRO A 92 41.15 6.17 0.35
N LYS A 93 40.77 6.73 -0.81
CA LYS A 93 39.84 6.15 -1.82
C LYS A 93 40.55 5.23 -2.81
N ALA A 94 39.81 4.29 -3.39
CA ALA A 94 39.93 3.92 -4.80
C ALA A 94 38.53 3.92 -5.46
N LYS A 95 38.44 4.29 -6.75
CA LYS A 95 37.19 4.33 -7.53
C LYS A 95 37.19 3.18 -8.54
N SER A 96 36.04 2.54 -8.76
CA SER A 96 35.69 1.97 -10.06
C SER A 96 34.20 2.19 -10.33
N ALA A 97 33.79 2.12 -11.60
CA ALA A 97 32.54 2.71 -12.06
C ALA A 97 31.46 1.69 -12.41
N LYS A 98 30.20 2.08 -12.12
CA LYS A 98 29.03 1.90 -12.98
C LYS A 98 28.73 0.48 -13.49
N SER A 99 27.91 -0.26 -12.73
CA SER A 99 26.93 -1.20 -13.30
C SER A 99 25.56 -1.05 -12.63
N ALA A 100 24.53 -1.53 -13.33
CA ALA A 100 23.13 -1.16 -13.14
C ALA A 100 22.48 -1.57 -11.80
N LYS A 101 21.46 -0.77 -11.42
CA LYS A 101 20.22 -1.23 -10.77
C LYS A 101 20.39 -2.11 -9.52
N SER A 102 20.77 -1.51 -8.39
CA SER A 102 20.66 -2.19 -7.10
C SER A 102 19.20 -2.42 -6.69
N ALA A 103 18.69 -3.60 -7.04
CA ALA A 103 17.62 -4.21 -6.27
C ALA A 103 18.05 -4.21 -4.80
N SER A 104 17.20 -3.67 -3.92
CA SER A 104 17.44 -3.70 -2.47
C SER A 104 17.65 -5.14 -2.04
N LYS A 105 18.90 -5.52 -1.71
CA LYS A 105 19.33 -6.84 -1.23
C LYS A 105 18.23 -7.41 -0.32
N SER A 106 17.44 -8.36 -0.82
CA SER A 106 16.46 -9.03 0.02
C SER A 106 17.25 -9.82 1.05
N ARG A 107 17.11 -9.46 2.33
CA ARG A 107 17.74 -10.18 3.45
C ARG A 107 17.17 -11.59 3.66
N PHE A 108 16.26 -12.01 2.79
CA PHE A 108 15.54 -13.27 2.81
C PHE A 108 15.64 -13.90 1.42
N THR A 109 15.99 -15.19 1.38
CA THR A 109 16.00 -15.98 0.14
C THR A 109 14.57 -16.22 -0.35
N ASP A 110 14.40 -16.58 -1.61
CA ASP A 110 13.05 -16.88 -2.12
C ASP A 110 12.48 -18.18 -1.51
N GLU A 111 13.34 -19.15 -1.18
CA GLU A 111 13.00 -20.34 -0.38
C GLU A 111 12.41 -19.97 0.99
N GLN A 112 13.06 -19.08 1.74
CA GLN A 112 12.55 -18.59 3.04
C GLN A 112 11.20 -17.89 2.89
N LYS A 113 10.95 -17.19 1.77
CA LYS A 113 9.64 -16.58 1.51
C LYS A 113 8.59 -17.67 1.26
N GLN A 114 8.93 -18.72 0.51
CA GLN A 114 8.01 -19.84 0.24
C GLN A 114 7.71 -20.65 1.51
N GLU A 115 8.70 -20.97 2.34
CA GLU A 115 8.49 -21.65 3.64
C GLU A 115 7.59 -20.82 4.57
N VAL A 116 7.79 -19.51 4.61
CA VAL A 116 6.95 -18.58 5.37
C VAL A 116 5.51 -18.54 4.81
N VAL A 117 5.34 -18.55 3.49
CA VAL A 117 4.01 -18.55 2.85
C VAL A 117 3.29 -19.88 3.05
N SER A 118 3.96 -21.02 2.86
CA SER A 118 3.38 -22.35 3.05
C SER A 118 2.99 -22.58 4.51
N PHE A 119 3.83 -22.17 5.47
CA PHE A 119 3.48 -22.19 6.89
C PHE A 119 2.27 -21.31 7.21
N VAL A 120 2.14 -20.13 6.58
CA VAL A 120 0.95 -19.27 6.74
C VAL A 120 -0.30 -19.92 6.15
N VAL A 121 -0.19 -20.62 5.02
CA VAL A 121 -1.31 -21.34 4.40
C VAL A 121 -1.76 -22.48 5.30
N ALA A 122 -0.85 -23.35 5.74
CA ALA A 122 -1.15 -24.47 6.65
C ALA A 122 -1.77 -23.97 7.97
N HIS A 123 -1.13 -23.00 8.63
CA HIS A 123 -1.66 -22.42 9.88
C HIS A 123 -3.00 -21.69 9.67
N ASN A 124 -3.29 -21.14 8.49
CA ASN A 124 -4.60 -20.56 8.20
C ASN A 124 -5.66 -21.62 7.89
N ALA A 125 -5.28 -22.82 7.41
CA ALA A 125 -6.20 -23.94 7.26
C ALA A 125 -6.59 -24.53 8.63
N GLU A 126 -5.61 -24.74 9.52
CA GLU A 126 -5.82 -25.32 10.85
C GLU A 126 -6.45 -24.35 11.87
N HIS A 127 -6.04 -23.07 11.84
CA HIS A 127 -6.42 -22.08 12.86
C HIS A 127 -7.12 -20.84 12.29
N GLY A 128 -7.52 -20.85 11.02
CA GLY A 128 -8.27 -19.77 10.39
C GLY A 128 -7.45 -18.48 10.22
N ARG A 129 -7.72 -17.45 11.04
CA ARG A 129 -7.09 -16.12 10.92
C ARG A 129 -5.97 -15.95 11.93
N GLY A 130 -4.71 -16.22 11.52
CA GLY A 130 -3.58 -15.95 12.41
C GLY A 130 -2.18 -16.19 11.83
N GLY A 131 -2.06 -16.88 10.69
CA GLY A 131 -0.79 -17.31 10.12
C GLY A 131 0.30 -16.23 10.08
N PRO A 132 0.07 -14.99 9.59
CA PRO A 132 1.10 -13.96 9.55
C PRO A 132 1.68 -13.59 10.93
N SER A 133 0.86 -13.66 11.98
CA SER A 133 1.24 -13.35 13.37
C SER A 133 1.93 -14.52 14.09
N LYS A 134 1.74 -15.76 13.62
CA LYS A 134 2.51 -16.92 14.09
C LYS A 134 3.83 -17.04 13.32
N ALA A 135 3.79 -16.81 12.00
CA ALA A 135 4.96 -16.77 11.14
C ALA A 135 5.94 -15.66 11.56
N SER A 136 5.45 -14.46 11.90
CA SER A 136 6.29 -13.40 12.47
C SER A 136 7.03 -13.83 13.74
N LYS A 137 6.38 -14.64 14.60
CA LYS A 137 6.98 -15.18 15.82
C LYS A 137 7.99 -16.29 15.52
N LYS A 138 7.65 -17.23 14.64
CA LYS A 138 8.51 -18.37 14.26
C LYS A 138 9.78 -17.91 13.52
N PHE A 139 9.61 -17.04 12.53
CA PHE A 139 10.69 -16.61 11.63
C PHE A 139 11.33 -15.26 12.01
N LYS A 140 10.91 -14.65 13.13
CA LYS A 140 11.36 -13.31 13.59
C LYS A 140 11.18 -12.20 12.54
N LEU A 141 10.13 -12.31 11.72
CA LEU A 141 9.80 -11.39 10.63
C LEU A 141 8.75 -10.37 11.06
N SER A 142 8.69 -9.21 10.38
CA SER A 142 7.54 -8.31 10.53
C SER A 142 6.27 -8.98 10.00
N PRO A 143 5.14 -8.99 10.74
CA PRO A 143 3.86 -9.52 10.24
C PRO A 143 3.41 -8.88 8.93
N LEU A 144 3.81 -7.62 8.68
CA LEU A 144 3.51 -6.89 7.44
C LEU A 144 4.33 -7.40 6.25
N THR A 145 5.57 -7.83 6.49
CA THR A 145 6.43 -8.47 5.48
C THR A 145 5.91 -9.86 5.13
N VAL A 146 5.48 -10.64 6.13
CA VAL A 146 4.81 -11.92 5.88
C VAL A 146 3.50 -11.71 5.11
N ALA A 147 2.68 -10.74 5.52
CA ALA A 147 1.42 -10.44 4.83
C ALA A 147 1.63 -9.93 3.39
N SER A 148 2.72 -9.23 3.09
CA SER A 148 3.01 -8.80 1.72
C SER A 148 3.47 -9.95 0.83
N TRP A 149 4.24 -10.92 1.35
CA TRP A 149 4.60 -12.14 0.61
C TRP A 149 3.40 -13.05 0.36
N VAL A 150 2.57 -13.29 1.38
CA VAL A 150 1.34 -14.08 1.26
C VAL A 150 0.37 -13.43 0.27
N LYS A 151 0.28 -12.09 0.25
CA LYS A 151 -0.50 -11.34 -0.74
C LYS A 151 0.12 -11.37 -2.15
N ALA A 152 1.44 -11.39 -2.27
CA ALA A 152 2.14 -11.53 -3.55
C ALA A 152 1.96 -12.95 -4.14
N ALA A 153 1.90 -13.98 -3.30
CA ALA A 153 1.60 -15.36 -3.67
C ALA A 153 0.11 -15.63 -4.01
N GLY A 154 -0.72 -14.59 -4.17
CA GLY A 154 -2.14 -14.71 -4.49
C GLY A 154 -3.04 -15.22 -3.35
N VAL A 155 -2.48 -15.62 -2.21
CA VAL A 155 -3.22 -16.19 -1.08
C VAL A 155 -4.11 -15.12 -0.44
N LYS A 156 -5.43 -15.30 -0.58
CA LYS A 156 -6.45 -14.36 -0.11
C LYS A 156 -6.66 -14.49 1.40
N LEU A 157 -5.79 -13.87 2.18
CA LEU A 157 -5.96 -13.64 3.62
C LEU A 157 -7.41 -13.19 3.91
N SER A 158 -8.08 -13.87 4.84
CA SER A 158 -9.51 -13.69 5.15
C SER A 158 -9.82 -12.32 5.78
N ASN A 159 -9.83 -11.29 4.94
CA ASN A 159 -9.92 -9.90 5.38
C ASN A 159 -11.37 -9.47 5.67
N LYS A 160 -11.97 -9.98 6.76
CA LYS A 160 -13.04 -9.24 7.45
C LYS A 160 -12.39 -8.14 8.30
N LYS A 161 -11.90 -7.11 7.60
CA LYS A 161 -11.69 -5.74 8.09
C LYS A 161 -11.52 -4.78 6.91
N THR A 162 -12.63 -4.47 6.23
CA THR A 162 -12.79 -3.13 5.65
C THR A 162 -12.81 -2.11 6.79
N GLY A 163 -12.25 -0.93 6.56
CA GLY A 163 -12.06 0.07 7.61
C GLY A 163 -13.36 0.74 8.02
N ALA A 164 -13.83 0.47 9.24
CA ALA A 164 -14.68 1.38 10.00
C ALA A 164 -14.03 1.58 11.37
N LYS A 165 -13.95 2.83 11.85
CA LYS A 165 -13.42 3.12 13.18
C LYS A 165 -14.32 2.44 14.22
N ALA A 166 -13.73 1.71 15.16
CA ALA A 166 -14.43 1.30 16.36
C ALA A 166 -14.75 2.56 17.18
N LYS A 167 -15.95 3.12 17.01
CA LYS A 167 -16.58 3.86 18.10
C LYS A 167 -16.99 2.82 19.14
N TYR A 168 -16.65 3.07 20.40
CA TYR A 168 -17.32 2.41 21.51
C TYR A 168 -18.83 2.62 21.36
N VAL A 169 -19.61 1.54 21.42
CA VAL A 169 -21.06 1.58 21.57
C VAL A 169 -21.37 0.91 22.89
N ALA A 170 -22.09 1.61 23.76
CA ALA A 170 -22.46 1.12 25.07
C ALA A 170 -23.34 -0.15 24.98
N PRO A 171 -23.25 -1.08 25.94
CA PRO A 171 -24.10 -2.27 25.95
C PRO A 171 -25.56 -1.86 26.23
N GLY A 172 -26.52 -2.38 25.45
CA GLY A 172 -27.95 -2.15 25.73
C GLY A 172 -28.92 -2.01 24.55
N LYS A 173 -28.54 -2.33 23.31
CA LYS A 173 -29.51 -2.39 22.18
C LYS A 173 -29.32 -3.67 21.37
N ALA A 174 -30.31 -4.55 21.41
CA ALA A 174 -30.32 -5.80 20.65
C ALA A 174 -30.29 -5.52 19.15
N VAL A 175 -29.20 -5.92 18.48
CA VAL A 175 -29.08 -5.81 17.03
C VAL A 175 -29.90 -6.93 16.39
N LYS A 176 -30.98 -6.56 15.70
CA LYS A 176 -31.75 -7.49 14.86
C LYS A 176 -30.83 -8.03 13.75
N VAL A 177 -30.39 -9.28 13.87
CA VAL A 177 -29.43 -9.91 12.96
C VAL A 177 -30.10 -10.23 11.62
N SER A 178 -30.12 -9.27 10.71
CA SER A 178 -30.55 -9.47 9.33
C SER A 178 -29.45 -10.12 8.48
N SER A 179 -29.08 -11.36 8.80
CA SER A 179 -28.05 -12.15 8.11
C SER A 179 -28.57 -12.94 6.88
N LYS A 180 -29.84 -12.75 6.51
CA LYS A 180 -30.54 -13.59 5.50
C LYS A 180 -29.95 -13.45 4.08
N GLY A 181 -29.39 -12.28 3.74
CA GLY A 181 -28.69 -12.08 2.45
C GLY A 181 -27.32 -12.76 2.37
N ASP A 182 -26.53 -12.69 3.45
CA ASP A 182 -25.19 -13.28 3.51
C ASP A 182 -25.19 -14.81 3.42
N LEU A 183 -26.25 -15.47 3.91
CA LEU A 183 -26.37 -16.93 3.87
C LEU A 183 -26.65 -17.43 2.44
N SER A 184 -27.57 -16.78 1.72
CA SER A 184 -27.92 -17.15 0.34
C SER A 184 -26.72 -16.98 -0.61
N ALA A 185 -25.97 -15.88 -0.48
CA ALA A 185 -24.75 -15.67 -1.26
C ALA A 185 -23.67 -16.75 -1.02
N LYS A 186 -23.53 -17.21 0.24
CA LYS A 186 -22.63 -18.33 0.57
C LYS A 186 -23.11 -19.66 0.00
N LEU A 187 -24.41 -19.94 0.05
CA LEU A 187 -24.98 -21.17 -0.48
C LEU A 187 -24.80 -21.25 -2.01
N ASN A 188 -25.05 -20.15 -2.73
CA ASN A 188 -24.76 -20.07 -4.16
C ASN A 188 -23.27 -20.28 -4.45
N SER A 189 -22.37 -19.66 -3.66
CA SER A 189 -20.92 -19.86 -3.79
C SER A 189 -20.49 -21.32 -3.52
N LEU A 190 -21.18 -22.05 -2.64
CA LEU A 190 -20.92 -23.47 -2.40
C LEU A 190 -21.42 -24.35 -3.56
N LEU A 191 -22.59 -24.03 -4.13
CA LEU A 191 -23.12 -24.73 -5.31
C LEU A 191 -22.28 -24.51 -6.56
N ASP A 192 -21.66 -23.33 -6.72
CA ASP A 192 -20.72 -23.11 -7.82
C ASP A 192 -19.36 -23.78 -7.57
N LEU A 193 -18.91 -23.85 -6.32
CA LEU A 193 -17.71 -24.60 -5.96
C LEU A 193 -17.89 -26.12 -6.20
N SER A 194 -19.05 -26.70 -5.86
CA SER A 194 -19.30 -28.13 -6.11
C SER A 194 -19.34 -28.45 -7.61
N LYS A 195 -19.96 -27.60 -8.43
CA LYS A 195 -19.89 -27.71 -9.90
C LYS A 195 -18.46 -27.63 -10.44
N GLN A 196 -17.61 -26.78 -9.85
CA GLN A 196 -16.20 -26.68 -10.22
C GLN A 196 -15.42 -27.95 -9.85
N ILE A 197 -15.68 -28.51 -8.66
CA ILE A 197 -15.09 -29.77 -8.20
C ILE A 197 -15.45 -30.91 -9.16
N SER A 198 -16.74 -31.11 -9.49
CA SER A 198 -17.15 -32.19 -10.40
C SER A 198 -16.58 -32.05 -11.81
N ARG A 199 -16.36 -30.82 -12.30
CA ARG A 199 -15.65 -30.58 -13.57
C ARG A 199 -14.18 -31.00 -13.47
N ALA A 200 -13.47 -30.53 -12.44
CA ALA A 200 -12.06 -30.89 -12.22
C ALA A 200 -11.87 -32.41 -12.01
N GLU A 201 -12.81 -33.09 -11.35
CA GLU A 201 -12.83 -34.55 -11.22
C GLU A 201 -12.98 -35.24 -12.57
N SER A 202 -13.87 -34.74 -13.45
CA SER A 202 -14.02 -35.28 -14.81
C SER A 202 -12.78 -35.05 -15.69
N GLU A 203 -12.13 -33.89 -15.57
CA GLU A 203 -10.87 -33.59 -16.25
C GLU A 203 -9.73 -34.47 -15.75
N LEU A 204 -9.64 -34.70 -14.43
CA LEU A 204 -8.68 -35.65 -13.85
C LEU A 204 -8.94 -37.10 -14.29
N ALA A 205 -10.19 -37.52 -14.44
CA ALA A 205 -10.53 -38.84 -14.98
C ALA A 205 -10.09 -38.99 -16.45
N GLN A 206 -10.27 -37.95 -17.27
CA GLN A 206 -9.77 -37.92 -18.66
C GLN A 206 -8.24 -37.90 -18.74
N LEU A 207 -7.56 -37.15 -17.86
CA LEU A 207 -6.10 -37.14 -17.80
C LEU A 207 -5.54 -38.50 -17.36
N ARG A 208 -6.21 -39.18 -16.40
CA ARG A 208 -5.87 -40.54 -15.99
C ARG A 208 -6.08 -41.55 -17.13
N SER A 209 -7.21 -41.53 -17.82
CA SER A 209 -7.43 -42.47 -18.93
C SER A 209 -6.45 -42.27 -20.08
N ARG A 210 -6.07 -41.02 -20.39
CA ARG A 210 -4.99 -40.70 -21.34
C ARG A 210 -3.62 -41.17 -20.86
N PHE A 211 -3.32 -41.00 -19.57
CA PHE A 211 -2.08 -41.52 -18.98
C PHE A 211 -2.02 -43.05 -19.06
N ASP A 212 -3.10 -43.74 -18.70
CA ASP A 212 -3.17 -45.21 -18.76
C ASP A 212 -3.13 -45.72 -20.20
N SER A 213 -3.71 -45.02 -21.18
CA SER A 213 -3.56 -45.38 -22.60
C SER A 213 -2.12 -45.20 -23.11
N LEU A 214 -1.46 -44.11 -22.72
CA LEU A 214 -0.05 -43.88 -23.07
C LEU A 214 0.88 -44.89 -22.37
N LYS A 215 0.58 -45.24 -21.12
CA LYS A 215 1.30 -46.27 -20.35
C LYS A 215 1.15 -47.67 -20.95
N LYS A 216 0.00 -47.99 -21.56
CA LYS A 216 -0.21 -49.26 -22.29
C LYS A 216 0.41 -49.29 -23.69
N ALA A 217 0.79 -48.12 -24.21
CA ALA A 217 1.47 -47.97 -25.49
C ALA A 217 3.01 -47.92 -25.36
N LEU A 218 3.52 -48.14 -24.14
CA LEU A 218 4.93 -48.23 -23.76
C LEU A 218 5.26 -49.66 -23.34
#